data_AF-A0A2T2XG03-F1
#
_entry.id   AF-A0A2T2XG03-F1
#
_cell.length_a   1.000
_cell.length_b   1.000
_cell.length_c   1.000
_cell.angle_alpha   90.00
_cell.angle_beta   90.00
_cell.angle_gamma   90.00
#
_symmetry.space_group_name_H-M   'P 1'
#
loop_
_entity.id
_entity.type
_entity.pdbx_description
1 polymer ?
#
loop_
_entity_poly.entity_id
_entity_poly.type
_entity_poly.pdbx_seq_one_letter_code
_entity_poly.pdbx_strand_id
1 'polypeptide(L)'
;MPMTTFQYLIGPHLWIKRSPEWNAVMEAVALPLFSDHERGQIMQWIDLESRTINWDAIHQAAHQFSPQSRIVLRIAHALFNGGDCQLSEIGELSSAGRSAVILLIGQRYR
;
A
#
# COMPACT_ATOMS: atom_id res chain seq x y z
N MET A 1 15.91 23.54 0.34
CA MET A 1 16.52 22.24 -0.05
C MET A 1 15.74 21.72 -1.25
N PRO A 2 16.38 21.42 -2.40
CA PRO A 2 15.65 20.94 -3.57
C PRO A 2 15.29 19.46 -3.36
N MET A 3 13.99 19.16 -3.25
CA MET A 3 13.49 17.78 -3.23
C MET A 3 13.67 17.14 -4.61
N THR A 4 14.49 16.09 -4.66
CA THR A 4 14.72 15.30 -5.87
C THR A 4 13.43 14.57 -6.25
N THR A 5 12.82 14.96 -7.37
CA THR A 5 11.58 14.35 -7.85
C THR A 5 11.93 13.18 -8.76
N PHE A 6 11.68 11.95 -8.33
CA PHE A 6 11.86 10.75 -9.15
C PHE A 6 10.57 10.43 -9.90
N GLN A 7 10.65 10.34 -11.23
CA GLN A 7 9.53 10.07 -12.14
C GLN A 7 9.64 8.63 -12.65
N TYR A 8 8.58 7.84 -12.54
CA TYR A 8 8.48 6.51 -13.17
C TYR A 8 7.20 6.40 -13.98
N LEU A 9 7.32 5.80 -15.16
CA LEU A 9 6.26 5.68 -16.17
C LEU A 9 5.56 4.33 -15.98
N ILE A 10 4.28 4.36 -15.58
CA ILE A 10 3.42 3.16 -15.51
C ILE A 10 2.20 3.44 -16.39
N GLY A 11 2.10 2.76 -17.54
CA GLY A 11 0.91 2.78 -18.39
C GLY A 11 0.54 4.17 -18.95
N PRO A 12 -0.69 4.33 -19.49
CA PRO A 12 -1.13 5.58 -20.13
C PRO A 12 -1.27 6.72 -19.09
N HIS A 13 -0.16 7.42 -18.90
CA HIS A 13 0.01 8.81 -18.48
C HIS A 13 -0.85 9.36 -17.32
N LEU A 14 -0.71 8.80 -16.12
CA LEU A 14 -1.11 9.45 -14.87
C LEU A 14 0.11 10.02 -14.12
N TRP A 15 0.20 11.35 -14.02
CA TRP A 15 1.27 12.05 -13.32
C TRP A 15 0.96 12.17 -11.82
N ILE A 16 1.45 11.22 -11.02
CA ILE A 16 1.25 11.23 -9.57
C ILE A 16 2.40 12.01 -8.90
N LYS A 17 2.19 13.28 -8.50
CA LYS A 17 3.00 13.93 -7.44
C LYS A 17 3.09 13.00 -6.23
N ARG A 18 4.30 12.49 -5.96
CA ARG A 18 4.62 11.59 -4.83
C ARG A 18 4.32 12.28 -3.51
N SER A 19 3.39 11.73 -2.75
CA SER A 19 3.44 11.83 -1.31
C SER A 19 3.93 10.46 -0.80
N PRO A 20 4.85 10.38 0.18
CA PRO A 20 5.33 9.10 0.72
C PRO A 20 4.19 8.15 1.11
N GLU A 21 3.07 8.72 1.56
CA GLU A 21 1.82 8.04 1.90
C GLU A 21 1.22 7.30 0.69
N TRP A 22 1.10 7.98 -0.45
CA TRP A 22 0.56 7.39 -1.68
C TRP A 22 1.46 6.30 -2.26
N ASN A 23 2.79 6.47 -2.14
CA ASN A 23 3.73 5.46 -2.62
C ASN A 23 3.61 4.17 -1.80
N ALA A 24 3.47 4.28 -0.48
CA ALA A 24 3.29 3.13 0.39
C ALA A 24 2.04 2.31 0.03
N VAL A 25 0.93 2.97 -0.35
CA VAL A 25 -0.29 2.29 -0.81
C VAL A 25 -0.05 1.54 -2.11
N MET A 26 0.50 2.20 -3.12
CA MET A 26 0.72 1.58 -4.43
C MET A 26 1.69 0.41 -4.36
N GLU A 27 2.75 0.55 -3.56
CA GLU A 27 3.72 -0.53 -3.36
C GLU A 27 3.14 -1.68 -2.54
N ALA A 28 2.30 -1.39 -1.54
CA ALA A 28 1.60 -2.43 -0.79
C ALA A 28 0.73 -3.29 -1.72
N VAL A 29 -0.07 -2.66 -2.57
CA VAL A 29 -0.92 -3.37 -3.55
C VAL A 29 -0.09 -4.14 -4.58
N ALA A 30 1.09 -3.64 -4.93
CA ALA A 30 2.01 -4.32 -5.85
C ALA A 30 2.72 -5.55 -5.24
N LEU A 31 2.61 -5.79 -3.93
CA LEU A 31 3.25 -6.96 -3.32
C LEU A 31 2.70 -8.27 -3.87
N PRO A 32 3.54 -9.31 -4.02
CA PRO A 32 3.13 -10.65 -4.44
C PRO A 32 2.37 -11.42 -3.33
N LEU A 33 1.70 -10.69 -2.43
CA LEU A 33 0.82 -11.21 -1.37
C LEU A 33 -0.65 -11.12 -1.75
N PHE A 34 -0.95 -10.39 -2.81
CA PHE A 34 -2.28 -10.31 -3.40
C PHE A 34 -2.30 -11.12 -4.70
N SER A 35 -3.36 -11.88 -4.90
CA SER A 35 -3.74 -12.42 -6.21
C SER A 35 -4.17 -11.29 -7.15
N ASP A 36 -4.19 -11.56 -8.45
CA ASP A 36 -4.66 -10.58 -9.45
C ASP A 36 -6.12 -10.18 -9.21
N HIS A 37 -6.94 -11.11 -8.72
CA HIS A 37 -8.33 -10.84 -8.37
C HIS A 37 -8.44 -9.89 -7.18
N GLU A 38 -7.70 -10.13 -6.10
CA GLU A 38 -7.68 -9.25 -4.93
C GLU A 38 -7.14 -7.86 -5.30
N ARG A 39 -6.08 -7.79 -6.12
CA ARG A 39 -5.56 -6.51 -6.65
C ARG A 39 -6.64 -5.76 -7.42
N GLY A 40 -7.35 -6.42 -8.33
CA GLY A 40 -8.45 -5.82 -9.07
C GLY A 40 -9.54 -5.27 -8.15
N GLN A 41 -9.92 -6.03 -7.12
CA GLN A 41 -10.89 -5.59 -6.13
C GLN A 41 -10.43 -4.42 -5.25
N ILE A 42 -9.13 -4.28 -5.00
CA ILE A 42 -8.59 -3.13 -4.27
C ILE A 42 -8.57 -1.90 -5.19
N MET A 43 -8.10 -2.06 -6.43
CA MET A 43 -7.90 -0.96 -7.37
C MET A 43 -9.20 -0.25 -7.78
N GLN A 44 -10.35 -0.92 -7.77
CA GLN A 44 -11.66 -0.26 -7.98
C GLN A 44 -12.01 0.80 -6.93
N TRP A 45 -11.36 0.75 -5.75
CA TRP A 45 -11.58 1.68 -4.63
C TRP A 45 -10.47 2.72 -4.49
N ILE A 46 -9.52 2.74 -5.43
CA ILE A 46 -8.43 3.71 -5.49
C ILE A 46 -8.64 4.58 -6.72
N ASP A 47 -9.01 5.83 -6.49
CA ASP A 47 -9.07 6.82 -7.55
C ASP A 47 -7.73 7.56 -7.63
N LEU A 48 -6.98 7.25 -8.70
CA LEU A 48 -5.67 7.83 -8.96
C LEU A 48 -5.76 9.28 -9.46
N GLU A 49 -6.88 9.69 -10.04
CA GLU A 49 -7.09 11.03 -10.56
C GLU A 49 -7.45 11.99 -9.42
N SER A 50 -8.45 11.63 -8.61
CA SER A 50 -8.86 12.43 -7.45
C SER A 50 -7.99 12.22 -6.21
N ARG A 51 -7.10 11.23 -6.22
CA ARG A 51 -6.28 10.82 -5.07
C ARG A 51 -7.14 10.54 -3.86
N THR A 52 -8.15 9.72 -4.05
CA THR A 52 -9.00 9.24 -2.97
C THR A 52 -8.93 7.73 -2.87
N ILE A 53 -8.99 7.24 -1.64
CA ILE A 53 -8.98 5.80 -1.34
C ILE A 53 -10.19 5.54 -0.46
N ASN A 54 -11.06 4.63 -0.89
CA ASN A 54 -12.14 4.16 -0.03
C ASN A 54 -11.63 3.02 0.86
N TRP A 55 -10.99 3.40 1.98
CA TRP A 55 -10.43 2.46 2.92
C TRP A 55 -11.47 1.55 3.56
N ASP A 56 -12.68 2.06 3.82
CA ASP A 56 -13.76 1.26 4.41
C ASP A 56 -14.16 0.11 3.48
N ALA A 57 -14.34 0.39 2.19
CA ALA A 57 -14.65 -0.63 1.20
C ALA A 57 -13.50 -1.63 1.03
N ILE A 58 -12.24 -1.16 1.05
CA ILE A 58 -11.05 -2.03 0.98
C ILE A 58 -10.98 -2.96 2.19
N HIS A 59 -11.16 -2.45 3.41
CA HIS A 59 -11.14 -3.28 4.63
C HIS A 59 -12.31 -4.26 4.66
N GLN A 60 -13.48 -3.86 4.16
CA GLN A 60 -14.64 -4.73 4.05
C GLN A 60 -14.37 -5.90 3.09
N ALA A 61 -13.83 -5.62 1.90
CA ALA A 61 -13.43 -6.65 0.94
C ALA A 61 -12.31 -7.56 1.52
N ALA A 62 -11.37 -6.95 2.26
CA ALA A 62 -10.24 -7.66 2.83
C ALA A 62 -10.63 -8.75 3.83
N HIS A 63 -11.83 -8.73 4.42
CA HIS A 63 -12.32 -9.84 5.25
C HIS A 63 -12.34 -11.19 4.52
N GLN A 64 -12.45 -11.18 3.19
CA GLN A 64 -12.41 -12.37 2.34
C GLN A 64 -11.00 -12.77 1.93
N PHE A 65 -10.00 -11.91 2.15
CA PHE A 65 -8.62 -12.14 1.75
C PHE A 65 -7.85 -12.95 2.78
N SER A 66 -6.65 -13.39 2.40
CA SER A 66 -5.75 -14.05 3.33
C SER A 66 -5.45 -13.15 4.55
N PRO A 67 -5.17 -13.73 5.74
CA PRO A 67 -4.75 -12.95 6.91
C PRO A 67 -3.54 -12.05 6.63
N GLN A 68 -2.58 -12.51 5.83
CA GLN A 68 -1.40 -11.73 5.47
C GLN A 68 -1.76 -10.50 4.63
N SER A 69 -2.64 -10.67 3.65
CA SER A 69 -3.13 -9.59 2.79
C SER A 69 -3.87 -8.52 3.62
N ARG A 70 -4.67 -8.94 4.60
CA ARG A 70 -5.33 -8.02 5.56
C ARG A 70 -4.35 -7.20 6.38
N ILE A 71 -3.31 -7.85 6.92
CA ILE A 71 -2.28 -7.16 7.70
C ILE A 71 -1.57 -6.12 6.84
N VAL A 72 -1.20 -6.47 5.60
CA VAL A 72 -0.56 -5.53 4.66
C VAL A 72 -1.45 -4.33 4.36
N LEU A 73 -2.76 -4.53 4.15
CA LEU A 73 -3.70 -3.43 3.91
C LEU A 73 -3.86 -2.51 5.13
N ARG A 74 -3.88 -3.08 6.34
CA ARG A 74 -3.91 -2.29 7.58
C ARG A 74 -2.65 -1.45 7.76
N ILE A 75 -1.48 -2.03 7.45
CA ILE A 75 -0.20 -1.32 7.46
C ILE A 75 -0.20 -0.22 6.41
N ALA A 76 -0.64 -0.49 5.17
CA ALA A 76 -0.74 0.51 4.13
C ALA A 76 -1.65 1.68 4.52
N HIS A 77 -2.80 1.39 5.14
CA HIS A 77 -3.72 2.40 5.65
C HIS A 77 -3.11 3.25 6.77
N ALA A 78 -2.43 2.62 7.74
CA ALA A 78 -1.72 3.33 8.80
C ALA A 78 -0.59 4.21 8.24
N LEU A 79 0.17 3.67 7.28
CA LEU A 79 1.21 4.42 6.58
C LEU A 79 0.63 5.63 5.84
N PHE A 80 -0.52 5.45 5.19
CA PHE A 80 -1.21 6.51 4.46
C PHE A 80 -1.70 7.65 5.37
N ASN A 81 -2.24 7.33 6.55
CA ASN A 81 -2.77 8.32 7.49
C ASN A 81 -1.71 8.99 8.37
N GLY A 82 -0.42 8.74 8.13
CA GLY A 82 0.62 9.28 8.99
C GLY A 82 0.80 8.52 10.32
N GLY A 83 0.07 7.43 10.56
CA GLY A 83 0.08 6.69 11.82
C GLY A 83 1.26 5.73 11.98
N ASP A 84 1.43 5.24 13.22
CA ASP A 84 2.38 4.19 13.56
C ASP A 84 1.80 2.81 13.26
N CYS A 85 2.60 1.96 12.60
CA CYS A 85 2.27 0.56 12.41
C CYS A 85 2.69 -0.23 13.65
N GLN A 86 1.79 -1.07 14.18
CA GLN A 86 2.16 -1.99 15.24
C GLN A 86 3.07 -3.08 14.67
N LEU A 87 4.37 -2.98 14.93
CA LEU A 87 5.39 -3.93 14.47
C LEU A 87 5.10 -5.37 14.94
N SER A 88 4.31 -5.55 15.99
CA SER A 88 3.85 -6.86 16.47
C SER A 88 3.03 -7.61 15.41
N GLU A 89 2.26 -6.92 14.58
CA GLU A 89 1.42 -7.52 13.53
C GLU A 89 2.26 -8.05 12.35
N ILE A 90 3.48 -7.53 12.19
CA ILE A 90 4.43 -8.02 11.20
C ILE A 90 4.86 -9.45 11.53
N GLY A 91 4.87 -9.84 12.80
CA GLY A 91 5.25 -11.19 13.25
C GLY A 91 4.39 -12.31 12.65
N GLU A 92 3.15 -12.01 12.26
CA GLU A 92 2.19 -12.97 11.69
C GLU A 92 2.36 -13.16 10.17
N LEU A 93 3.21 -12.35 9.53
CA LEU A 93 3.51 -12.47 8.11
C LEU A 93 4.55 -13.57 7.85
N SER A 94 4.46 -14.17 6.66
CA SER A 94 5.53 -15.02 6.13
C SER A 94 6.86 -14.26 6.08
N SER A 95 8.00 -14.97 6.02
CA SER A 95 9.32 -14.33 5.91
C SER A 95 9.40 -13.32 4.74
N ALA A 96 8.81 -13.68 3.59
CA ALA A 96 8.70 -12.81 2.44
C ALA A 96 7.80 -11.60 2.70
N GLY A 97 6.63 -11.81 3.32
CA GLY A 97 5.71 -10.73 3.67
C GLY A 97 6.28 -9.75 4.69
N ARG A 98 7.04 -10.24 5.67
CA ARG A 98 7.76 -9.40 6.64
C ARG A 98 8.77 -8.50 5.96
N SER A 99 9.61 -9.08 5.10
CA SER A 99 10.62 -8.32 4.35
C SER A 99 9.98 -7.23 3.49
N ALA A 100 8.90 -7.57 2.79
CA ALA A 100 8.15 -6.62 1.96
C ALA A 100 7.57 -5.46 2.78
N VAL A 101 6.96 -5.76 3.93
CA VAL A 101 6.39 -4.76 4.82
C VAL A 101 7.44 -3.88 5.49
N ILE A 102 8.59 -4.45 5.89
CA ILE A 102 9.71 -3.66 6.43
C ILE A 102 10.24 -2.68 5.39
N LEU A 103 10.34 -3.10 4.12
CA LEU A 103 10.74 -2.21 3.03
C LEU A 103 9.72 -1.07 2.83
N LEU A 104 8.42 -1.38 2.86
CA LEU A 104 7.35 -0.35 2.78
C LEU A 104 7.47 0.69 3.90
N ILE A 105 7.67 0.24 5.13
CA ILE A 105 7.84 1.13 6.29
C ILE A 105 9.12 1.96 6.12
N GLY A 106 10.23 1.33 5.75
CA GLY A 106 11.53 2.00 5.59
C GLY A 106 11.54 3.09 4.52
N GLN A 107 10.72 2.98 3.48
CA GLN A 107 10.59 4.03 2.46
C GLN A 107 9.91 5.30 2.97
N ARG A 108 9.03 5.19 3.97
CA ARG A 108 8.37 6.37 4.54
C ARG A 108 9.33 7.25 5.35
N TYR A 109 10.40 6.66 5.89
CA TYR A 109 11.37 7.35 6.75
C TYR A 109 12.64 7.81 6.00
N ARG A 110 12.63 7.81 4.66
CA ARG A 110 13.70 8.37 3.81
C ARG A 110 13.38 9.77 3.34
#